data_AF-A0A2G5URD0-F1
#
_entry.id   AF-A0A2G5URD0-F1
#
_cell.length_a   1.000
_cell.length_b   1.000
_cell.length_c   1.000
_cell.angle_alpha   90.00
_cell.angle_beta   90.00
_cell.angle_gamma   90.00
#
_symmetry.space_group_name_H-M   'P 1'
#
loop_
_entity.id
_entity.type
_entity.pdbx_description
1 polymer ?
#
loop_
_entity_poly.entity_id
_entity_poly.type
_entity_poly.pdbx_seq_one_letter_code
_entity_poly.pdbx_strand_id
1 'polypeptide(L)'
;METGDLSKNDSDAEKTAKKRKFDEISKISKQEISGKKFVLRNIYENAADFVDEKSNFSRNEEYFNVTWYMNLMREDNHLGFYVYCDPYDDENEQLKPENWSIQAKIDFKVFGIDGNVFNESMGGYFKTDKGYGISHFMEWEKVEKEYICNGNLTVEAHLTIFETVGLGREKIRSFDESQKDVSDGILKVRNTNFYVSKTFLAAQSTFFKSLFLGKFSESKESIIPLTGIDPLDFHFLLEVLYGESAIDDTNVEGVALLADMYDIPLVIRKCEEFLLEKSEKHVEEKFRIADSCHLENWKKVTKGKLESGKTGQKTFVLKNLFKMGTDDSGGEPQRNATSLREEHFGCFWFIHLTREDDDFKFSVNVVNPLSTSKKWSIDAEIEFKTFDSWDDETVKTMSHCFENEGPEQFLEFENRYFDEHLPVEARVTIKKSIGLGTGNIRRFDKFSQKDVSDVVLNVGDAKFYVIKMFLAAQSPFFKDLFFGIFSESAKSEVSLTGDDPLDFHSFLEVLYGESAINGFIDFSFFFSN
;
A
#
# COMPACT_ATOMS: atom_id res chain seq x y z
N MET A 1 -28.61 68.61 12.18
CA MET A 1 -27.33 67.87 12.20
C MET A 1 -27.68 66.47 12.63
N GLU A 2 -27.67 65.57 11.66
CA GLU A 2 -28.17 64.21 11.75
C GLU A 2 -27.28 63.33 12.64
N THR A 3 -27.93 62.58 13.52
CA THR A 3 -27.41 61.39 14.17
C THR A 3 -27.38 60.25 13.15
N GLY A 4 -26.23 60.02 12.54
CA GLY A 4 -25.99 58.92 11.60
C GLY A 4 -25.38 57.69 12.28
N ASP A 5 -26.26 56.78 12.69
CA ASP A 5 -26.17 55.32 12.58
C ASP A 5 -24.76 54.65 12.58
N LEU A 6 -24.13 54.54 13.76
CA LEU A 6 -22.96 53.69 14.00
C LEU A 6 -23.31 52.17 13.99
N SER A 7 -24.60 51.81 14.03
CA SER A 7 -25.04 50.39 14.06
C SER A 7 -25.02 49.70 12.69
N LYS A 8 -25.01 50.46 11.59
CA LYS A 8 -24.97 49.91 10.23
C LYS A 8 -23.59 49.40 9.81
N ASN A 9 -22.53 50.10 10.22
CA ASN A 9 -21.17 49.82 9.75
C ASN A 9 -20.60 48.48 10.29
N ASP A 10 -20.93 48.10 11.53
CA ASP A 10 -20.53 46.79 12.08
C ASP A 10 -21.32 45.64 11.43
N SER A 11 -22.62 45.83 11.17
CA SER A 11 -23.44 44.83 10.48
C SER A 11 -22.98 44.57 9.04
N ASP A 12 -22.47 45.61 8.36
CA ASP A 12 -22.00 45.51 6.98
C ASP A 12 -20.59 44.91 6.91
N ALA A 13 -19.73 45.13 7.90
CA ALA A 13 -18.44 44.44 8.03
C ALA A 13 -18.63 42.93 8.32
N GLU A 14 -19.55 42.58 9.20
CA GLU A 14 -19.88 41.20 9.55
C GLU A 14 -20.53 40.45 8.38
N LYS A 15 -21.45 41.11 7.65
CA LYS A 15 -22.04 40.59 6.39
C LYS A 15 -20.99 40.43 5.29
N THR A 16 -20.02 41.34 5.19
CA THR A 16 -18.94 41.26 4.21
C THR A 16 -17.95 40.13 4.53
N ALA A 17 -17.66 39.89 5.81
CA ALA A 17 -16.87 38.76 6.28
C ALA A 17 -17.60 37.42 6.07
N LYS A 18 -18.91 37.35 6.41
CA LYS A 18 -19.77 36.18 6.14
C LYS A 18 -19.88 35.89 4.64
N LYS A 19 -19.99 36.92 3.78
CA LYS A 19 -20.03 36.79 2.32
C LYS A 19 -18.70 36.30 1.72
N ARG A 20 -17.55 36.82 2.19
CA ARG A 20 -16.21 36.32 1.79
C ARG A 20 -15.97 34.86 2.20
N LYS A 21 -16.39 34.46 3.41
CA LYS A 21 -16.38 33.06 3.87
C LYS A 21 -17.24 32.15 2.97
N PHE A 22 -18.44 32.61 2.60
CA PHE A 22 -19.34 31.84 1.72
C PHE A 22 -18.80 31.69 0.29
N ASP A 23 -18.12 32.71 -0.25
CA ASP A 23 -17.52 32.66 -1.59
C ASP A 23 -16.34 31.67 -1.66
N GLU A 24 -15.50 31.56 -0.62
CA GLU A 24 -14.43 30.54 -0.52
C GLU A 24 -15.00 29.13 -0.36
N ILE A 25 -16.00 28.94 0.50
CA ILE A 25 -16.72 27.67 0.67
C ILE A 25 -17.38 27.25 -0.65
N SER A 26 -17.94 28.18 -1.43
CA SER A 26 -18.57 27.89 -2.73
C SER A 26 -17.57 27.49 -3.81
N LYS A 27 -16.31 27.95 -3.72
CA LYS A 27 -15.22 27.52 -4.61
C LYS A 27 -14.69 26.13 -4.21
N ILE A 28 -14.57 25.86 -2.91
CA ILE A 28 -14.08 24.57 -2.37
C ILE A 28 -15.11 23.45 -2.57
N SER A 29 -16.39 23.71 -2.27
CA SER A 29 -17.47 22.71 -2.35
C SER A 29 -17.87 22.32 -3.78
N LYS A 30 -17.51 23.12 -4.79
CA LYS A 30 -17.85 22.84 -6.19
C LYS A 30 -16.90 21.90 -6.91
N GLN A 31 -15.76 21.51 -6.31
CA GLN A 31 -14.70 20.88 -7.13
C GLN A 31 -14.02 19.60 -6.67
N GLU A 32 -13.94 19.17 -5.41
CA GLU A 32 -13.14 17.95 -5.12
C GLU A 32 -13.70 17.09 -3.98
N ILE A 33 -13.84 15.78 -4.24
CA ILE A 33 -14.03 14.75 -3.22
C ILE A 33 -12.63 14.33 -2.77
N SER A 34 -12.08 14.90 -1.71
CA SER A 34 -10.81 14.41 -1.18
C SER A 34 -11.00 13.07 -0.44
N GLY A 35 -10.03 12.17 -0.60
CA GLY A 35 -9.91 10.95 0.20
C GLY A 35 -9.42 11.20 1.63
N LYS A 36 -8.70 12.30 1.90
CA LYS A 36 -8.16 12.60 3.24
C LYS A 36 -9.25 13.13 4.17
N LYS A 37 -9.94 12.23 4.85
CA LYS A 37 -11.07 12.55 5.74
C LYS A 37 -10.94 11.86 7.08
N PHE A 38 -11.34 12.56 8.13
CA PHE A 38 -11.38 12.03 9.49
C PHE A 38 -12.35 12.83 10.36
N VAL A 39 -12.67 12.30 11.53
CA VAL A 39 -13.60 12.92 12.48
C VAL A 39 -12.93 13.01 13.83
N LEU A 40 -12.82 14.23 14.35
CA LEU A 40 -12.51 14.47 15.75
C LEU A 40 -13.81 14.46 16.52
N ARG A 41 -13.90 13.66 17.59
CA ARG A 41 -15.09 13.54 18.43
C ARG A 41 -14.72 13.70 19.88
N ASN A 42 -15.43 14.57 20.60
CA ASN A 42 -15.21 14.74 22.04
C ASN A 42 -16.52 14.95 22.80
N ILE A 43 -16.52 14.50 24.05
CA ILE A 43 -17.57 14.78 25.03
C ILE A 43 -16.94 15.68 26.10
N TYR A 44 -17.40 16.92 26.17
CA TYR A 44 -16.96 17.88 27.18
C TYR A 44 -17.81 17.73 28.43
N GLU A 45 -17.20 17.25 29.51
CA GLU A 45 -17.85 17.10 30.80
C GLU A 45 -18.01 18.44 31.52
N ASN A 46 -19.12 18.61 32.25
CA ASN A 46 -19.45 19.85 32.97
C ASN A 46 -19.42 21.09 32.06
N ALA A 47 -19.84 20.94 30.80
CA ALA A 47 -19.93 22.02 29.83
C ALA A 47 -20.88 23.15 30.27
N ALA A 48 -21.84 22.84 31.15
CA ALA A 48 -22.72 23.84 31.76
C ALA A 48 -21.95 24.88 32.60
N ASP A 49 -20.80 24.47 33.14
CA ASP A 49 -19.97 25.29 34.03
C ASP A 49 -18.79 25.94 33.27
N PHE A 50 -18.84 26.00 31.94
CA PHE A 50 -17.81 26.68 31.16
C PHE A 50 -17.68 28.14 31.60
N VAL A 51 -16.46 28.50 31.98
CA VAL A 51 -16.08 29.86 32.33
C VAL A 51 -15.87 30.65 31.04
N ASP A 52 -16.38 31.88 31.01
CA ASP A 52 -16.21 32.80 29.90
C ASP A 52 -14.73 33.03 29.58
N GLU A 53 -14.40 33.12 28.30
CA GLU A 53 -13.06 33.26 27.71
C GLU A 53 -12.05 32.15 28.07
N LYS A 54 -12.51 31.04 28.68
CA LYS A 54 -11.63 29.92 29.03
C LYS A 54 -11.64 28.84 27.95
N SER A 55 -10.45 28.45 27.49
CA SER A 55 -10.28 27.34 26.55
C SER A 55 -10.55 25.99 27.21
N ASN A 56 -11.27 25.13 26.48
CA ASN A 56 -11.52 23.73 26.83
C ASN A 56 -11.07 22.87 25.66
N PHE A 57 -9.86 22.31 25.75
CA PHE A 57 -9.26 21.51 24.70
C PHE A 57 -9.71 20.03 24.78
N SER A 58 -9.88 19.40 23.61
CA SER A 58 -10.00 17.95 23.52
C SER A 58 -8.63 17.28 23.66
N ARG A 59 -8.61 15.94 23.70
CA ARG A 59 -7.38 15.18 23.49
C ARG A 59 -6.80 15.44 22.10
N ASN A 60 -5.50 15.17 21.97
CA ASN A 60 -4.78 15.13 20.71
C ASN A 60 -5.11 13.83 19.96
N GLU A 61 -5.28 13.92 18.65
CA GLU A 61 -5.45 12.78 17.75
C GLU A 61 -4.59 12.95 16.48
N GLU A 62 -3.88 11.89 16.08
CA GLU A 62 -2.97 11.90 14.93
C GLU A 62 -3.65 11.49 13.63
N TYR A 63 -3.64 12.39 12.64
CA TYR A 63 -4.14 12.11 11.30
C TYR A 63 -3.26 12.77 10.23
N PHE A 64 -2.83 11.98 9.25
CA PHE A 64 -1.99 12.42 8.14
C PHE A 64 -0.70 13.10 8.63
N ASN A 65 -0.08 12.52 9.66
CA ASN A 65 1.13 13.00 10.32
C ASN A 65 1.02 14.45 10.85
N VAL A 66 -0.15 14.77 11.36
CA VAL A 66 -0.44 16.05 12.01
C VAL A 66 -1.27 15.75 13.25
N THR A 67 -0.91 16.37 14.36
CA THR A 67 -1.68 16.33 15.59
C THR A 67 -2.87 17.26 15.47
N TRP A 68 -4.07 16.77 15.71
CA TRP A 68 -5.31 17.54 15.66
C TRP A 68 -6.01 17.52 17.01
N TYR A 69 -6.60 18.66 17.38
CA TYR A 69 -7.41 18.78 18.60
C TYR A 69 -8.43 19.91 18.46
N MET A 70 -9.47 19.88 19.28
CA MET A 70 -10.57 20.85 19.28
C MET A 70 -10.49 21.74 20.51
N ASN A 71 -10.96 22.99 20.39
CA ASN A 71 -11.19 23.89 21.51
C ASN A 71 -12.63 24.37 21.49
N LEU A 72 -13.31 24.27 22.63
CA LEU A 72 -14.57 24.96 22.87
C LEU A 72 -14.35 26.08 23.89
N MET A 73 -14.89 27.25 23.58
CA MET A 73 -14.80 28.42 24.44
C MET A 73 -16.19 29.06 24.52
N ARG A 74 -16.57 29.51 25.71
CA ARG A 74 -17.68 30.47 25.85
C ARG A 74 -17.07 31.86 25.67
N GLU A 75 -17.52 32.62 24.68
CA GLU A 75 -17.01 33.96 24.40
C GLU A 75 -18.16 34.84 23.89
N ASP A 76 -18.28 36.07 24.39
CA ASP A 76 -19.32 37.02 24.00
C ASP A 76 -20.76 36.43 24.01
N ASN A 77 -21.06 35.60 25.02
CA ASN A 77 -22.33 34.86 25.16
C ASN A 77 -22.65 33.90 23.99
N HIS A 78 -21.63 33.45 23.27
CA HIS A 78 -21.70 32.41 22.26
C HIS A 78 -20.75 31.26 22.61
N LEU A 79 -21.01 30.10 22.04
CA LEU A 79 -20.04 29.03 21.93
C LEU A 79 -19.14 29.34 20.73
N GLY A 80 -17.85 29.44 20.97
CA GLY A 80 -16.79 29.36 19.97
C GLY A 80 -16.35 27.91 19.79
N PHE A 81 -16.23 27.46 18.54
CA PHE A 81 -15.79 26.11 18.19
C PHE A 81 -14.63 26.19 17.19
N TYR A 82 -13.47 25.69 17.62
CA TYR A 82 -12.22 25.76 16.88
C TYR A 82 -11.56 24.39 16.75
N VAL A 83 -10.89 24.16 15.62
CA VAL A 83 -9.96 23.05 15.42
C VAL A 83 -8.55 23.63 15.35
N TYR A 84 -7.62 22.94 16.00
CA TYR A 84 -6.20 23.24 15.98
C TYR A 84 -5.48 22.09 15.29
N CYS A 85 -4.34 22.41 14.68
CA CYS A 85 -3.40 21.42 14.20
C CYS A 85 -1.98 21.80 14.59
N ASP A 86 -1.21 20.83 15.05
CA ASP A 86 0.24 20.94 15.18
C ASP A 86 0.88 19.89 14.27
N PRO A 87 1.54 20.29 13.17
CA PRO A 87 2.22 19.34 12.30
C PRO A 87 3.55 18.84 12.87
N TYR A 88 3.89 19.16 14.13
CA TYR A 88 5.16 18.84 14.76
C TYR A 88 4.99 17.99 16.00
N ASP A 89 5.94 17.07 16.17
CA ASP A 89 6.11 16.35 17.42
C ASP A 89 6.85 17.26 18.43
N ASP A 90 6.36 17.29 19.67
CA ASP A 90 6.83 18.18 20.75
C ASP A 90 8.33 18.00 21.06
N GLU A 91 8.95 16.90 20.62
CA GLU A 91 10.36 16.60 20.86
C GLU A 91 11.35 17.41 19.98
N ASN A 92 10.91 18.08 18.91
CA ASN A 92 11.80 18.77 17.95
C ASN A 92 11.34 20.19 17.56
N GLU A 93 11.20 21.09 18.54
CA GLU A 93 10.87 22.52 18.34
C GLU A 93 11.75 23.27 17.30
N GLN A 94 12.98 22.79 17.03
CA GLN A 94 13.95 23.46 16.15
C GLN A 94 13.68 23.28 14.64
N LEU A 95 12.69 22.47 14.26
CA LEU A 95 12.44 22.06 12.87
C LEU A 95 11.08 22.50 12.32
N LYS A 96 10.41 23.51 12.89
CA LYS A 96 9.13 24.01 12.35
C LYS A 96 9.34 24.73 10.99
N PRO A 97 8.95 24.18 9.82
CA PRO A 97 8.94 24.89 8.55
C PRO A 97 8.21 26.23 8.68
N GLU A 98 8.85 27.29 8.21
CA GLU A 98 8.30 28.64 8.27
C GLU A 98 7.11 28.84 7.30
N ASN A 99 6.88 27.90 6.36
CA ASN A 99 5.98 28.07 5.23
C ASN A 99 5.06 26.85 4.96
N TRP A 100 4.56 26.19 6.00
CA TRP A 100 3.58 25.11 5.82
C TRP A 100 2.16 25.65 5.64
N SER A 101 1.31 24.87 4.96
CA SER A 101 -0.14 25.10 5.00
C SER A 101 -0.94 23.83 4.75
N ILE A 102 -2.12 23.75 5.37
CA ILE A 102 -3.10 22.68 5.13
C ILE A 102 -4.39 23.34 4.66
N GLN A 103 -4.79 23.11 3.42
CA GLN A 103 -6.11 23.51 2.95
C GLN A 103 -7.14 22.46 3.34
N ALA A 104 -8.18 22.85 4.07
CA ALA A 104 -9.20 21.91 4.53
C ALA A 104 -10.60 22.53 4.57
N LYS A 105 -11.60 21.64 4.59
CA LYS A 105 -12.98 21.93 4.97
C LYS A 105 -13.26 21.23 6.30
N ILE A 106 -13.99 21.91 7.17
CA ILE A 106 -14.44 21.41 8.47
C ILE A 106 -15.96 21.51 8.51
N ASP A 107 -16.63 20.39 8.75
CA ASP A 107 -18.05 20.35 9.08
C ASP A 107 -18.18 20.11 10.59
N PHE A 108 -18.46 21.18 11.33
CA PHE A 108 -18.68 21.12 12.78
C PHE A 108 -20.08 20.62 13.09
N LYS A 109 -20.20 19.81 14.13
CA LYS A 109 -21.46 19.27 14.62
C LYS A 109 -21.53 19.36 16.13
N VAL A 110 -22.67 19.81 16.64
CA VAL A 110 -23.01 19.79 18.07
C VAL A 110 -24.28 18.97 18.23
N PHE A 111 -24.21 17.98 19.11
CA PHE A 111 -25.29 17.02 19.36
C PHE A 111 -26.01 17.42 20.63
N GLY A 112 -27.33 17.56 20.53
CA GLY A 112 -28.18 17.99 21.63
C GLY A 112 -29.20 16.95 22.08
N ILE A 113 -30.13 17.43 22.91
CA ILE A 113 -31.17 16.62 23.54
C ILE A 113 -32.10 16.07 22.44
N ASP A 114 -32.65 14.87 22.67
CA ASP A 114 -33.61 14.19 21.78
C ASP A 114 -33.09 13.89 20.36
N GLY A 115 -31.77 13.91 20.14
CA GLY A 115 -31.15 13.61 18.84
C GLY A 115 -31.03 14.82 17.91
N ASN A 116 -31.26 16.04 18.42
CA ASN A 116 -31.00 17.27 17.66
C ASN A 116 -29.51 17.36 17.29
N VAL A 117 -29.22 17.74 16.05
CA VAL A 117 -27.85 18.00 15.58
C VAL A 117 -27.82 19.34 14.88
N PHE A 118 -26.99 20.25 15.39
CA PHE A 118 -26.65 21.48 14.68
C PHE A 118 -25.34 21.27 13.93
N ASN A 119 -25.29 21.73 12.69
CA ASN A 119 -24.09 21.66 11.87
C ASN A 119 -23.81 22.97 11.14
N GLU A 120 -22.55 23.36 11.11
CA GLU A 120 -22.07 24.48 10.30
C GLU A 120 -20.73 24.12 9.67
N SER A 121 -20.46 24.66 8.49
CA SER A 121 -19.28 24.33 7.71
C SER A 121 -18.39 25.54 7.53
N MET A 122 -17.08 25.34 7.61
CA MET A 122 -16.10 26.32 7.18
C MET A 122 -15.04 25.66 6.29
N GLY A 123 -14.34 26.47 5.50
CA GLY A 123 -13.17 26.01 4.75
C GLY A 123 -12.13 27.11 4.68
N GLY A 124 -10.87 26.72 4.58
CA GLY A 124 -9.76 27.66 4.51
C GLY A 124 -8.41 26.97 4.65
N TYR A 125 -7.46 27.70 5.23
CA TYR A 125 -6.07 27.27 5.35
C TYR A 125 -5.60 27.35 6.80
N PHE A 126 -5.05 26.25 7.30
CA PHE A 126 -4.19 26.25 8.47
C PHE A 126 -2.79 26.66 8.02
N LYS A 127 -2.19 27.62 8.73
CA LYS A 127 -0.84 28.17 8.45
C LYS A 127 -0.06 28.53 9.71
N THR A 128 -0.69 28.35 10.87
CA THR A 128 -0.20 28.73 12.19
C THR A 128 -0.72 27.71 13.20
N ASP A 129 -0.15 27.72 14.39
CA ASP A 129 -0.63 27.00 15.58
C ASP A 129 -1.96 27.53 16.14
N LYS A 130 -2.47 28.65 15.62
CA LYS A 130 -3.77 29.21 16.03
C LYS A 130 -4.94 28.36 15.54
N GLY A 131 -5.95 28.26 16.40
CA GLY A 131 -7.21 27.58 16.11
C GLY A 131 -7.96 28.21 14.95
N TYR A 132 -8.49 27.35 14.08
CA TYR A 132 -9.35 27.72 12.97
C TYR A 132 -10.78 27.30 13.28
N GLY A 133 -11.70 28.27 13.33
CA GLY A 133 -13.04 28.02 13.85
C GLY A 133 -14.03 29.15 13.65
N ILE A 134 -15.16 29.02 14.34
CA ILE A 134 -16.28 29.95 14.32
C ILE A 134 -16.49 30.44 15.75
N SER A 135 -16.20 31.73 16.00
CA SER A 135 -16.30 32.32 17.34
C SER A 135 -17.74 32.45 17.84
N HIS A 136 -18.65 32.78 16.93
CA HIS A 136 -20.09 32.91 17.20
C HIS A 136 -20.83 31.72 16.60
N PHE A 137 -20.44 30.50 16.96
CA PHE A 137 -20.99 29.27 16.37
C PHE A 137 -22.44 29.04 16.80
N MET A 138 -22.74 29.25 18.09
CA MET A 138 -24.10 29.12 18.61
C MET A 138 -24.29 30.03 19.84
N GLU A 139 -25.43 30.68 19.95
CA GLU A 139 -25.80 31.43 21.16
C GLU A 139 -25.78 30.53 22.40
N TRP A 140 -25.15 30.99 23.49
CA TRP A 140 -24.92 30.16 24.66
C TRP A 140 -26.21 29.73 25.36
N GLU A 141 -27.21 30.61 25.43
CA GLU A 141 -28.53 30.26 26.00
C GLU A 141 -29.18 29.07 25.28
N LYS A 142 -28.98 28.97 23.96
CA LYS A 142 -29.45 27.83 23.17
C LYS A 142 -28.64 26.57 23.47
N VAL A 143 -27.30 26.69 23.59
CA VAL A 143 -26.42 25.58 23.97
C VAL A 143 -26.86 24.99 25.31
N GLU A 144 -27.04 25.84 26.34
CA GLU A 144 -27.45 25.42 27.69
C GLU A 144 -28.79 24.69 27.72
N LYS A 145 -29.78 25.15 26.95
CA LYS A 145 -31.14 24.60 27.00
C LYS A 145 -31.34 23.38 26.12
N GLU A 146 -30.70 23.34 24.95
CA GLU A 146 -31.02 22.37 23.90
C GLU A 146 -29.88 21.37 23.64
N TYR A 147 -28.64 21.70 23.96
CA TYR A 147 -27.47 20.90 23.58
C TYR A 147 -26.71 20.26 24.75
N ILE A 148 -26.74 20.88 25.92
CA ILE A 148 -26.12 20.30 27.12
C ILE A 148 -27.02 19.19 27.69
N CYS A 149 -26.52 17.95 27.65
CA CYS A 149 -27.21 16.76 28.14
C CYS A 149 -26.53 16.26 29.42
N ASN A 150 -27.24 16.28 30.56
CA ASN A 150 -26.70 15.88 31.87
C ASN A 150 -25.37 16.59 32.24
N GLY A 151 -25.27 17.88 31.89
CA GLY A 151 -24.07 18.67 32.12
C GLY A 151 -22.98 18.51 31.07
N ASN A 152 -23.14 17.62 30.06
CA ASN A 152 -22.12 17.34 29.06
C ASN A 152 -22.51 17.87 27.68
N LEU A 153 -21.51 18.24 26.88
CA LEU A 153 -21.68 18.69 25.49
C LEU A 153 -20.90 17.76 24.55
N THR A 154 -21.59 17.13 23.60
CA THR A 154 -20.95 16.25 22.59
C THR A 154 -20.78 17.00 21.28
N VAL A 155 -19.56 16.98 20.74
CA VAL A 155 -19.24 17.66 19.48
C VAL A 155 -18.40 16.77 18.56
N GLU A 156 -18.52 17.04 17.27
CA GLU A 156 -17.66 16.46 16.24
C GLU A 156 -17.16 17.54 15.28
N ALA A 157 -15.94 17.41 14.81
CA ALA A 157 -15.41 18.14 13.66
C ALA A 157 -15.06 17.12 12.57
N HIS A 158 -15.75 17.20 11.43
CA HIS A 158 -15.50 16.33 10.27
C HIS A 158 -14.56 17.06 9.33
N LEU A 159 -13.31 16.61 9.23
CA LEU A 159 -12.29 17.26 8.42
C LEU A 159 -12.16 16.59 7.05
N THR A 160 -11.93 17.41 6.03
CA THR A 160 -11.53 17.01 4.68
C THR A 160 -10.32 17.85 4.28
N ILE A 161 -9.15 17.23 4.18
CA ILE A 161 -7.90 17.88 3.73
C ILE A 161 -7.82 17.79 2.22
N PHE A 162 -7.49 18.89 1.54
CA PHE A 162 -7.38 18.92 0.07
C PHE A 162 -5.94 19.06 -0.42
N GLU A 163 -5.10 19.77 0.31
CA GLU A 163 -3.72 20.03 -0.08
C GLU A 163 -2.88 20.34 1.15
N THR A 164 -1.73 19.68 1.25
CA THR A 164 -0.67 20.02 2.19
C THR A 164 0.53 20.58 1.44
N VAL A 165 1.14 21.61 2.02
CA VAL A 165 2.34 22.26 1.49
C VAL A 165 3.34 22.40 2.62
N GLY A 166 4.61 22.08 2.34
CA GLY A 166 5.70 22.23 3.30
C GLY A 166 5.66 21.24 4.46
N LEU A 167 4.88 20.16 4.34
CA LEU A 167 4.80 19.07 5.31
C LEU A 167 5.52 17.83 4.76
N GLY A 168 5.98 16.95 5.66
CA GLY A 168 6.66 15.71 5.31
C GLY A 168 8.13 15.89 4.90
N ARG A 169 8.73 14.81 4.42
CA ARG A 169 10.14 14.74 4.00
C ARG A 169 10.47 15.55 2.75
N GLU A 170 11.77 15.76 2.53
CA GLU A 170 12.27 16.27 1.27
C GLU A 170 11.97 15.32 0.11
N LYS A 171 11.63 15.92 -1.03
CA LYS A 171 11.43 15.25 -2.31
C LYS A 171 12.79 14.84 -2.86
N ILE A 172 12.94 13.56 -3.16
CA ILE A 172 14.19 12.96 -3.64
C ILE A 172 14.17 12.68 -5.14
N ARG A 173 13.01 12.78 -5.81
CA ARG A 173 12.88 12.65 -7.25
C ARG A 173 12.07 13.80 -7.86
N SER A 174 12.43 14.23 -9.07
CA SER A 174 11.62 15.19 -9.81
C SER A 174 10.64 14.48 -10.75
N PHE A 175 9.44 15.07 -10.89
CA PHE A 175 8.42 14.71 -11.86
C PHE A 175 7.90 15.95 -12.59
N ASP A 176 8.70 17.03 -12.65
CA ASP A 176 8.35 18.26 -13.36
C ASP A 176 8.75 18.21 -14.84
N GLU A 177 8.67 19.36 -15.54
CA GLU A 177 8.97 19.46 -16.97
C GLU A 177 10.40 19.01 -17.35
N SER A 178 11.33 18.96 -16.38
CA SER A 178 12.66 18.39 -16.59
C SER A 178 12.66 16.91 -16.99
N GLN A 179 11.58 16.16 -16.70
CA GLN A 179 11.44 14.74 -17.03
C GLN A 179 10.70 14.47 -18.35
N LYS A 180 10.47 15.51 -19.16
CA LYS A 180 9.67 15.43 -20.39
C LYS A 180 10.24 14.47 -21.43
N ASP A 181 11.55 14.27 -21.46
CA ASP A 181 12.25 13.37 -22.38
C ASP A 181 12.01 11.88 -22.07
N VAL A 182 11.64 11.57 -20.82
CA VAL A 182 11.34 10.20 -20.35
C VAL A 182 9.87 10.05 -19.92
N SER A 183 8.98 10.93 -20.40
CA SER A 183 7.55 10.95 -20.08
C SER A 183 6.65 10.99 -21.31
N ASP A 184 5.58 10.18 -21.33
CA ASP A 184 4.59 10.08 -22.42
C ASP A 184 3.19 10.56 -21.97
N GLY A 185 3.08 11.04 -20.73
CA GLY A 185 1.87 11.63 -20.17
C GLY A 185 2.12 12.69 -19.12
N ILE A 186 1.14 13.57 -18.96
CA ILE A 186 1.11 14.57 -17.90
C ILE A 186 -0.15 14.32 -17.08
N LEU A 187 0.03 14.02 -15.80
CA LEU A 187 -1.05 13.96 -14.81
C LEU A 187 -1.11 15.29 -14.08
N LYS A 188 -2.28 15.93 -14.04
CA LYS A 188 -2.47 17.19 -13.34
C LYS A 188 -3.22 16.95 -12.04
N VAL A 189 -2.54 17.16 -10.92
CA VAL A 189 -3.15 17.15 -9.58
C VAL A 189 -3.24 18.59 -9.11
N ARG A 190 -4.47 19.11 -9.02
CA ARG A 190 -4.72 20.51 -8.67
C ARG A 190 -3.91 21.49 -9.54
N ASN A 191 -2.92 22.17 -8.97
CA ASN A 191 -2.06 23.14 -9.67
C ASN A 191 -0.69 22.58 -10.05
N THR A 192 -0.45 21.28 -9.85
CA THR A 192 0.83 20.63 -10.11
C THR A 192 0.72 19.63 -11.27
N ASN A 193 1.64 19.73 -12.21
CA ASN A 193 1.77 18.80 -13.32
C ASN A 193 2.86 17.78 -13.00
N PHE A 194 2.54 16.50 -13.19
CA PHE A 194 3.44 15.36 -13.01
C PHE A 194 3.71 14.73 -14.37
N TYR A 195 4.95 14.77 -14.82
CA TYR A 195 5.44 14.12 -16.03
C TYR A 195 5.76 12.67 -15.70
N VAL A 196 5.03 11.75 -16.33
CA VAL A 196 5.05 10.32 -16.00
C VAL A 196 5.06 9.44 -17.24
N SER A 197 5.40 8.16 -17.05
CA SER A 197 5.18 7.12 -18.07
C SER A 197 3.80 6.45 -17.85
N LYS A 198 2.84 6.73 -18.73
CA LYS A 198 1.50 6.13 -18.77
C LYS A 198 1.59 4.61 -18.79
N THR A 199 2.45 4.08 -19.64
CA THR A 199 2.62 2.63 -19.80
C THR A 199 3.16 1.97 -18.54
N PHE A 200 4.12 2.62 -17.86
CA PHE A 200 4.63 2.14 -16.58
C PHE A 200 3.57 2.15 -15.48
N LEU A 201 2.85 3.28 -15.32
CA LEU A 201 1.76 3.37 -14.34
C LEU A 201 0.65 2.34 -14.62
N ALA A 202 0.29 2.14 -15.89
CA ALA A 202 -0.65 1.09 -16.30
C ALA A 202 -0.17 -0.33 -15.95
N ALA A 203 1.15 -0.57 -15.96
CA ALA A 203 1.71 -1.84 -15.53
C ALA A 203 1.69 -2.01 -14.00
N GLN A 204 1.57 -0.93 -13.21
CA GLN A 204 1.55 -0.97 -11.74
C GLN A 204 0.14 -0.94 -11.15
N SER A 205 -0.86 -0.53 -11.94
CA SER A 205 -2.19 -0.17 -11.44
C SER A 205 -3.28 -0.53 -12.43
N THR A 206 -4.30 -1.25 -11.98
CA THR A 206 -5.46 -1.55 -12.83
C THR A 206 -6.29 -0.29 -13.13
N PHE A 207 -6.31 0.66 -12.19
CA PHE A 207 -6.90 1.98 -12.38
C PHE A 207 -6.20 2.73 -13.52
N PHE A 208 -4.88 2.90 -13.46
CA PHE A 208 -4.13 3.59 -14.52
C PHE A 208 -4.14 2.82 -15.84
N LYS A 209 -4.17 1.48 -15.79
CA LYS A 209 -4.38 0.66 -17.00
C LYS A 209 -5.71 1.01 -17.67
N SER A 210 -6.78 1.11 -16.88
CA SER A 210 -8.10 1.51 -17.37
C SER A 210 -8.11 2.95 -17.87
N LEU A 211 -7.49 3.88 -17.14
CA LEU A 211 -7.43 5.30 -17.49
C LEU A 211 -6.71 5.55 -18.82
N PHE A 212 -5.55 4.92 -19.03
CA PHE A 212 -4.69 5.18 -20.18
C PHE A 212 -4.95 4.27 -21.38
N LEU A 213 -5.22 2.98 -21.13
CA LEU A 213 -5.38 1.97 -22.20
C LEU A 213 -6.86 1.57 -22.41
N GLY A 214 -7.77 2.07 -21.57
CA GLY A 214 -9.20 1.88 -21.74
C GLY A 214 -9.79 2.74 -22.86
N LYS A 215 -11.12 2.75 -22.92
CA LYS A 215 -11.89 3.47 -23.96
C LYS A 215 -12.36 4.86 -23.50
N PHE A 216 -11.81 5.39 -22.42
CA PHE A 216 -12.21 6.67 -21.86
C PHE A 216 -11.72 7.83 -22.74
N SER A 217 -12.49 8.91 -22.85
CA SER A 217 -12.14 10.11 -23.61
C SER A 217 -10.81 10.73 -23.15
N GLU A 218 -10.57 10.66 -21.85
CA GLU A 218 -9.45 11.21 -21.09
C GLU A 218 -8.11 10.62 -21.56
N SER A 219 -8.10 9.37 -22.02
CA SER A 219 -6.92 8.72 -22.61
C SER A 219 -6.30 9.49 -23.79
N LYS A 220 -7.11 10.32 -24.47
CA LYS A 220 -6.71 11.14 -25.63
C LYS A 220 -6.21 12.52 -25.24
N GLU A 221 -6.33 12.90 -23.96
CA GLU A 221 -5.88 14.21 -23.49
C GLU A 221 -4.35 14.21 -23.28
N SER A 222 -3.74 15.35 -23.58
CA SER A 222 -2.31 15.58 -23.35
C SER A 222 -1.99 15.80 -21.87
N ILE A 223 -2.96 16.32 -21.10
CA ILE A 223 -2.88 16.56 -19.67
C ILE A 223 -4.15 15.97 -19.05
N ILE A 224 -4.01 14.94 -18.22
CA ILE A 224 -5.14 14.22 -17.63
C ILE A 224 -5.30 14.70 -16.18
N PRO A 225 -6.45 15.32 -15.82
CA PRO A 225 -6.68 15.78 -14.45
C PRO A 225 -6.97 14.60 -13.51
N LEU A 226 -6.33 14.59 -12.35
CA LEU A 226 -6.68 13.75 -11.21
C LEU A 226 -7.21 14.65 -10.10
N THR A 227 -8.42 14.35 -9.62
CA THR A 227 -9.14 15.17 -8.65
C THR A 227 -9.23 14.46 -7.30
N GLY A 228 -9.31 15.21 -6.20
CA GLY A 228 -9.58 14.63 -4.89
C GLY A 228 -8.38 14.00 -4.21
N ILE A 229 -7.18 14.35 -4.64
CA ILE A 229 -5.93 13.86 -4.07
C ILE A 229 -4.97 15.01 -3.78
N ASP A 230 -4.13 14.78 -2.78
CA ASP A 230 -3.09 15.71 -2.37
C ASP A 230 -1.88 15.60 -3.32
N PRO A 231 -1.39 16.71 -3.89
CA PRO A 231 -0.25 16.68 -4.81
C PRO A 231 1.04 16.24 -4.11
N LEU A 232 1.21 16.47 -2.81
CA LEU A 232 2.39 16.05 -2.06
C LEU A 232 2.40 14.54 -1.85
N ASP A 233 1.28 13.95 -1.44
CA ASP A 233 1.16 12.49 -1.32
C ASP A 233 1.31 11.81 -2.68
N PHE A 234 0.75 12.39 -3.74
CA PHE A 234 0.89 11.85 -5.08
C PHE A 234 2.34 11.86 -5.56
N HIS A 235 3.09 12.88 -5.17
CA HIS A 235 4.53 12.92 -5.40
C HIS A 235 5.23 11.74 -4.71
N PHE A 236 4.99 11.52 -3.42
CA PHE A 236 5.60 10.41 -2.68
C PHE A 236 5.16 9.04 -3.22
N LEU A 237 3.90 8.88 -3.64
CA LEU A 237 3.44 7.68 -4.33
C LEU A 237 4.28 7.40 -5.59
N LEU A 238 4.54 8.43 -6.41
CA LEU A 238 5.37 8.29 -7.59
C LEU A 238 6.82 7.94 -7.24
N GLU A 239 7.40 8.53 -6.19
CA GLU A 239 8.74 8.14 -5.73
C GLU A 239 8.80 6.64 -5.40
N VAL A 240 7.83 6.12 -4.64
CA VAL A 240 7.77 4.68 -4.31
C VAL A 240 7.62 3.80 -5.55
N LEU A 241 6.73 4.19 -6.47
CA LEU A 241 6.50 3.48 -7.73
C LEU A 241 7.77 3.43 -8.58
N TYR A 242 8.53 4.52 -8.61
CA TYR A 242 9.78 4.60 -9.34
C TYR A 242 10.98 4.05 -8.54
N GLY A 243 10.73 3.24 -7.51
CA GLY A 243 11.75 2.43 -6.84
C GLY A 243 12.45 3.10 -5.66
N GLU A 244 12.11 4.36 -5.35
CA GLU A 244 12.74 5.07 -4.24
C GLU A 244 12.31 4.48 -2.88
N SER A 245 13.22 4.53 -1.90
CA SER A 245 12.88 4.27 -0.49
C SER A 245 12.20 5.49 0.12
N ALA A 246 11.01 5.80 -0.38
CA ALA A 246 10.31 7.04 -0.11
C ALA A 246 9.37 6.99 1.12
N ILE A 247 9.01 5.80 1.62
CA ILE A 247 8.05 5.65 2.73
C ILE A 247 8.71 5.89 4.08
N ASP A 248 8.11 6.75 4.90
CA ASP A 248 8.41 6.97 6.31
C ASP A 248 7.13 7.25 7.13
N ASP A 249 7.28 7.51 8.44
CA ASP A 249 6.14 7.80 9.32
C ASP A 249 5.42 9.10 8.95
N THR A 250 6.06 9.99 8.20
CA THR A 250 5.45 11.27 7.80
C THR A 250 4.53 11.17 6.60
N ASN A 251 4.68 10.14 5.77
CA ASN A 251 3.93 10.01 4.51
C ASN A 251 3.22 8.67 4.30
N VAL A 252 3.49 7.64 5.11
CA VAL A 252 2.94 6.29 4.91
C VAL A 252 1.42 6.27 4.80
N GLU A 253 0.71 7.07 5.61
CA GLU A 253 -0.75 7.13 5.58
C GLU A 253 -1.28 7.69 4.25
N GLY A 254 -0.69 8.79 3.77
CA GLY A 254 -1.06 9.41 2.51
C GLY A 254 -0.75 8.51 1.31
N VAL A 255 0.43 7.89 1.31
CA VAL A 255 0.85 6.96 0.25
C VAL A 255 -0.04 5.71 0.24
N ALA A 256 -0.34 5.13 1.40
CA ALA A 256 -1.21 3.95 1.50
C ALA A 256 -2.63 4.26 1.01
N LEU A 257 -3.17 5.43 1.37
CA LEU A 257 -4.49 5.87 0.91
C LEU A 257 -4.56 5.99 -0.61
N LEU A 258 -3.54 6.58 -1.25
CA LEU A 258 -3.50 6.69 -2.71
C LEU A 258 -3.24 5.35 -3.40
N ALA A 259 -2.42 4.49 -2.79
CA ALA A 259 -2.17 3.15 -3.31
C ALA A 259 -3.43 2.28 -3.31
N ASP A 260 -4.27 2.40 -2.28
CA ASP A 260 -5.58 1.74 -2.21
C ASP A 260 -6.53 2.34 -3.25
N MET A 261 -6.62 3.67 -3.30
CA MET A 261 -7.48 4.41 -4.26
C MET A 261 -7.18 4.07 -5.72
N TYR A 262 -5.90 3.94 -6.07
CA TYR A 262 -5.45 3.65 -7.44
C TYR A 262 -5.15 2.18 -7.69
N ASP A 263 -5.52 1.27 -6.77
CA ASP A 263 -5.26 -0.16 -6.87
C ASP A 263 -3.82 -0.47 -7.29
N ILE A 264 -2.88 -0.18 -6.39
CA ILE A 264 -1.44 -0.32 -6.58
C ILE A 264 -0.87 -1.33 -5.57
N PRO A 265 -0.99 -2.64 -5.82
CA PRO A 265 -0.61 -3.68 -4.85
C PRO A 265 0.85 -3.61 -4.38
N LEU A 266 1.78 -3.23 -5.27
CA LEU A 266 3.19 -3.07 -4.93
C LEU A 266 3.40 -2.07 -3.80
N VAL A 267 2.75 -0.91 -3.89
CA VAL A 267 2.89 0.17 -2.91
C VAL A 267 2.18 -0.19 -1.61
N ILE A 268 0.99 -0.83 -1.69
CA ILE A 268 0.29 -1.37 -0.52
C ILE A 268 1.23 -2.28 0.28
N ARG A 269 1.86 -3.27 -0.36
CA ARG A 269 2.81 -4.18 0.33
C ARG A 269 3.96 -3.40 0.99
N LYS A 270 4.55 -2.42 0.31
CA LYS A 270 5.63 -1.59 0.88
C LYS A 270 5.17 -0.79 2.09
N CYS A 271 3.95 -0.24 2.07
CA CYS A 271 3.35 0.42 3.24
C CYS A 271 3.14 -0.58 4.39
N GLU A 272 2.64 -1.80 4.10
CA GLU A 272 2.45 -2.85 5.10
C GLU A 272 3.79 -3.25 5.76
N GLU A 273 4.82 -3.51 4.95
CA GLU A 273 6.18 -3.83 5.42
C GLU A 273 6.74 -2.71 6.31
N PHE A 274 6.64 -1.45 5.86
CA PHE A 274 7.10 -0.31 6.65
C PHE A 274 6.37 -0.22 8.01
N LEU A 275 5.04 -0.30 8.02
CA LEU A 275 4.25 -0.23 9.26
C LEU A 275 4.58 -1.38 10.22
N LEU A 276 4.89 -2.57 9.70
CA LEU A 276 5.24 -3.76 10.48
C LEU A 276 6.66 -3.74 11.04
N GLU A 277 7.62 -3.22 10.28
CA GLU A 277 9.04 -3.45 10.54
C GLU A 277 9.82 -2.20 10.95
N LYS A 278 9.40 -1.01 10.51
CA LYS A 278 10.21 0.22 10.59
C LYS A 278 9.52 1.38 11.28
N SER A 279 8.20 1.48 11.15
CA SER A 279 7.41 2.58 11.70
C SER A 279 7.49 2.64 13.22
N GLU A 280 7.67 3.85 13.76
CA GLU A 280 7.69 4.15 15.20
C GLU A 280 6.31 4.58 15.72
N LYS A 281 5.30 4.69 14.84
CA LYS A 281 3.92 5.03 15.19
C LYS A 281 3.33 4.14 16.27
N HIS A 282 2.47 4.73 17.09
CA HIS A 282 1.70 4.00 18.08
C HIS A 282 0.81 2.94 17.41
N VAL A 283 0.56 1.84 18.15
CA VAL A 283 -0.16 0.67 17.63
C VAL A 283 -1.55 1.07 17.15
N GLU A 284 -2.24 1.94 17.89
CA GLU A 284 -3.57 2.46 17.58
C GLU A 284 -3.58 3.20 16.23
N GLU A 285 -2.54 3.99 15.95
CA GLU A 285 -2.41 4.71 14.69
C GLU A 285 -2.16 3.74 13.52
N LYS A 286 -1.30 2.74 13.70
CA LYS A 286 -1.05 1.73 12.67
C LYS A 286 -2.32 0.93 12.34
N PHE A 287 -3.11 0.56 13.34
CA PHE A 287 -4.41 -0.09 13.12
C PHE A 287 -5.37 0.82 12.37
N ARG A 288 -5.44 2.10 12.74
CA ARG A 288 -6.27 3.10 12.07
C ARG A 288 -5.90 3.23 10.58
N ILE A 289 -4.62 3.34 10.27
CA ILE A 289 -4.11 3.40 8.87
C ILE A 289 -4.46 2.12 8.12
N ALA A 290 -4.25 0.95 8.73
CA ALA A 290 -4.55 -0.33 8.11
C ALA A 290 -6.04 -0.51 7.82
N ASP A 291 -6.91 0.01 8.69
CA ASP A 291 -8.36 -0.01 8.49
C ASP A 291 -8.80 0.98 7.39
N SER A 292 -8.25 2.20 7.36
CA SER A 292 -8.64 3.21 6.38
C SER A 292 -8.18 2.91 4.95
N CYS A 293 -7.07 2.16 4.79
CA CYS A 293 -6.45 1.88 3.49
C CYS A 293 -6.54 0.40 3.08
N HIS A 294 -7.46 -0.38 3.68
CA HIS A 294 -7.70 -1.80 3.36
C HIS A 294 -6.43 -2.68 3.34
N LEU A 295 -5.51 -2.48 4.31
CA LEU A 295 -4.25 -3.23 4.44
C LEU A 295 -4.46 -4.63 5.04
N GLU A 296 -5.08 -5.53 4.26
CA GLU A 296 -5.54 -6.84 4.75
C GLU A 296 -4.41 -7.78 5.19
N ASN A 297 -3.21 -7.71 4.60
CA ASN A 297 -2.11 -8.58 5.05
C ASN A 297 -1.55 -8.08 6.38
N TRP A 298 -1.45 -6.77 6.55
CA TRP A 298 -1.04 -6.17 7.82
C TRP A 298 -1.93 -6.64 8.97
N LYS A 299 -3.27 -6.64 8.78
CA LYS A 299 -4.24 -7.12 9.79
C LYS A 299 -4.10 -8.60 10.12
N LYS A 300 -3.80 -9.45 9.12
CA LYS A 300 -3.58 -10.89 9.32
C LYS A 300 -2.29 -11.15 10.12
N VAL A 301 -1.20 -10.50 9.73
CA VAL A 301 0.12 -10.67 10.37
C VAL A 301 0.11 -10.15 11.80
N THR A 302 -0.51 -9.00 12.06
CA THR A 302 -0.58 -8.43 13.42
C THR A 302 -1.42 -9.26 14.38
N LYS A 303 -2.58 -9.79 13.95
CA LYS A 303 -3.35 -10.76 14.76
C LYS A 303 -2.52 -12.00 15.09
N GLY A 304 -1.80 -12.54 14.12
CA GLY A 304 -0.89 -13.67 14.34
C GLY A 304 0.27 -13.36 15.30
N LYS A 305 0.85 -12.14 15.26
CA LYS A 305 1.90 -11.69 16.18
C LYS A 305 1.38 -11.43 17.61
N LEU A 306 0.14 -10.96 17.78
CA LEU A 306 -0.50 -10.81 19.11
C LEU A 306 -0.84 -12.17 19.73
N GLU A 307 -1.23 -13.15 18.92
CA GLU A 307 -1.60 -14.50 19.36
C GLU A 307 -0.38 -15.43 19.50
N SER A 308 0.74 -15.11 18.84
CA SER A 308 1.96 -15.90 18.90
C SER A 308 3.20 -15.02 18.83
N GLY A 309 3.96 -14.98 19.93
CA GLY A 309 5.30 -14.40 19.98
C GLY A 309 6.33 -15.26 19.21
N LYS A 310 6.10 -15.53 17.91
CA LYS A 310 7.07 -16.19 17.03
C LYS A 310 7.03 -15.57 15.63
N THR A 311 8.21 -15.18 15.16
CA THR A 311 8.49 -14.79 13.78
C THR A 311 7.97 -15.84 12.79
N GLY A 312 7.28 -15.38 11.74
CA GLY A 312 6.48 -16.19 10.84
C GLY A 312 7.26 -17.32 10.16
N GLN A 313 6.91 -18.56 10.50
CA GLN A 313 7.37 -19.76 9.81
C GLN A 313 6.63 -19.85 8.46
N LYS A 314 7.36 -20.00 7.34
CA LYS A 314 6.79 -20.18 5.99
C LYS A 314 6.30 -21.63 5.84
N THR A 315 5.03 -21.89 6.20
CA THR A 315 4.46 -23.25 6.23
C THR A 315 3.22 -23.36 5.33
N PHE A 316 3.06 -24.49 4.64
CA PHE A 316 1.90 -24.85 3.81
C PHE A 316 1.62 -26.36 3.86
N VAL A 317 0.45 -26.81 3.38
CA VAL A 317 0.03 -28.23 3.39
C VAL A 317 -0.45 -28.64 2.01
N LEU A 318 0.20 -29.64 1.42
CA LEU A 318 -0.24 -30.34 0.22
C LEU A 318 -1.16 -31.49 0.60
N LYS A 319 -2.25 -31.71 -0.13
CA LYS A 319 -3.19 -32.82 0.13
C LYS A 319 -3.51 -33.57 -1.16
N ASN A 320 -3.49 -34.89 -1.11
CA ASN A 320 -3.90 -35.71 -2.24
C ASN A 320 -4.56 -37.04 -1.82
N LEU A 321 -5.42 -37.58 -2.68
CA LEU A 321 -6.02 -38.90 -2.53
C LEU A 321 -5.56 -39.79 -3.68
N PHE A 322 -4.62 -40.69 -3.41
CA PHE A 322 -4.08 -41.61 -4.43
C PHE A 322 -4.98 -42.84 -4.58
N LYS A 323 -5.17 -43.32 -5.81
CA LYS A 323 -5.87 -44.59 -6.11
C LYS A 323 -4.87 -45.73 -6.19
N MET A 324 -5.13 -46.85 -5.51
CA MET A 324 -4.16 -47.94 -5.30
C MET A 324 -4.44 -49.22 -6.13
N GLY A 325 -5.36 -49.17 -7.10
CA GLY A 325 -5.83 -50.35 -7.85
C GLY A 325 -4.83 -50.98 -8.82
N THR A 326 -4.98 -52.29 -9.03
CA THR A 326 -4.69 -52.97 -10.31
C THR A 326 -5.82 -52.68 -11.28
N ASP A 327 -5.52 -52.47 -12.55
CA ASP A 327 -6.57 -52.41 -13.56
C ASP A 327 -7.35 -53.73 -13.61
N ASP A 328 -8.68 -53.67 -13.76
CA ASP A 328 -9.56 -54.84 -13.91
C ASP A 328 -9.21 -55.71 -15.15
N SER A 329 -8.23 -55.28 -15.94
CA SER A 329 -7.65 -55.98 -17.10
C SER A 329 -6.50 -56.94 -16.76
N GLY A 330 -6.07 -57.06 -15.49
CA GLY A 330 -4.96 -57.93 -15.11
C GLY A 330 -3.58 -57.43 -15.58
N GLY A 331 -3.42 -56.11 -15.73
CA GLY A 331 -2.15 -55.45 -15.97
C GLY A 331 -1.35 -55.21 -14.69
N GLU A 332 -0.07 -54.83 -14.85
CA GLU A 332 0.80 -54.52 -13.71
C GLU A 332 0.26 -53.29 -12.94
N PRO A 333 0.30 -53.32 -11.59
CA PRO A 333 -0.13 -52.17 -10.78
C PRO A 333 0.66 -50.91 -11.13
N GLN A 334 -0.02 -49.76 -11.09
CA GLN A 334 0.55 -48.47 -11.44
C GLN A 334 1.70 -48.12 -10.48
N ARG A 335 2.94 -48.17 -10.97
CA ARG A 335 4.15 -48.04 -10.13
C ARG A 335 4.38 -46.62 -9.60
N ASN A 336 3.90 -45.59 -10.31
CA ASN A 336 4.13 -44.19 -9.98
C ASN A 336 2.85 -43.35 -10.13
N ALA A 337 2.62 -42.41 -9.22
CA ALA A 337 1.55 -41.43 -9.27
C ALA A 337 2.00 -40.06 -8.73
N THR A 338 1.39 -38.97 -9.21
CA THR A 338 1.75 -37.60 -8.82
C THR A 338 0.49 -36.79 -8.52
N SER A 339 0.52 -35.98 -7.45
CA SER A 339 -0.55 -35.02 -7.16
C SER A 339 -0.59 -33.88 -8.16
N LEU A 340 -1.64 -33.05 -8.08
CA LEU A 340 -1.62 -31.75 -8.75
C LEU A 340 -0.45 -30.90 -8.21
N ARG A 341 0.06 -30.02 -9.08
CA ARG A 341 1.07 -29.03 -8.71
C ARG A 341 0.39 -27.85 -8.04
N GLU A 342 0.83 -27.50 -6.85
CA GLU A 342 0.37 -26.36 -6.07
C GLU A 342 1.47 -25.31 -6.00
N GLU A 343 1.14 -24.04 -6.21
CA GLU A 343 2.12 -22.95 -6.19
C GLU A 343 2.28 -22.40 -4.77
N HIS A 344 3.51 -22.45 -4.26
CA HIS A 344 3.86 -21.86 -2.97
C HIS A 344 5.24 -21.22 -3.05
N PHE A 345 5.32 -19.96 -2.64
CA PHE A 345 6.56 -19.19 -2.56
C PHE A 345 7.34 -19.15 -3.89
N GLY A 346 6.63 -19.00 -5.02
CA GLY A 346 7.24 -18.86 -6.34
C GLY A 346 7.72 -20.17 -6.97
N CYS A 347 7.47 -21.32 -6.32
CA CYS A 347 7.78 -22.64 -6.84
C CYS A 347 6.52 -23.52 -6.90
N PHE A 348 6.55 -24.54 -7.77
CA PHE A 348 5.47 -25.52 -7.86
C PHE A 348 5.81 -26.77 -7.07
N TRP A 349 5.02 -27.06 -6.05
CA TRP A 349 5.18 -28.19 -5.15
C TRP A 349 4.17 -29.29 -5.45
N PHE A 350 4.55 -30.55 -5.27
CA PHE A 350 3.66 -31.69 -5.47
C PHE A 350 4.16 -32.94 -4.74
N ILE A 351 3.24 -33.85 -4.43
CA ILE A 351 3.53 -35.16 -3.84
C ILE A 351 3.70 -36.17 -4.97
N HIS A 352 4.80 -36.90 -4.97
CA HIS A 352 5.02 -38.07 -5.81
C HIS A 352 4.94 -39.33 -4.96
N LEU A 353 4.31 -40.36 -5.52
CA LEU A 353 4.14 -41.67 -4.93
C LEU A 353 4.81 -42.71 -5.84
N THR A 354 5.68 -43.52 -5.27
CA THR A 354 6.32 -44.67 -5.92
C THR A 354 6.00 -45.93 -5.14
N ARG A 355 5.60 -46.99 -5.84
CA ARG A 355 5.40 -48.32 -5.26
C ARG A 355 6.61 -49.20 -5.54
N GLU A 356 7.21 -49.75 -4.48
CA GLU A 356 8.27 -50.76 -4.55
C GLU A 356 7.80 -51.99 -3.78
N ASP A 357 7.55 -53.08 -4.51
CA ASP A 357 6.99 -54.33 -3.97
C ASP A 357 5.67 -54.09 -3.19
N ASP A 358 5.71 -54.32 -1.87
CA ASP A 358 4.57 -54.14 -0.95
C ASP A 358 4.57 -52.77 -0.24
N ASP A 359 5.58 -51.92 -0.46
CA ASP A 359 5.75 -50.64 0.21
C ASP A 359 5.44 -49.44 -0.71
N PHE A 360 4.95 -48.35 -0.09
CA PHE A 360 4.69 -47.06 -0.73
C PHE A 360 5.66 -46.00 -0.24
N LYS A 361 6.24 -45.25 -1.18
CA LYS A 361 7.19 -44.18 -0.90
C LYS A 361 6.65 -42.86 -1.40
N PHE A 362 6.67 -41.84 -0.53
CA PHE A 362 6.22 -40.49 -0.85
C PHE A 362 7.41 -39.53 -0.89
N SER A 363 7.44 -38.65 -1.87
CA SER A 363 8.34 -37.51 -1.90
C SER A 363 7.56 -36.23 -2.18
N VAL A 364 7.95 -35.14 -1.53
CA VAL A 364 7.53 -33.80 -1.95
C VAL A 364 8.58 -33.30 -2.91
N ASN A 365 8.15 -32.89 -4.10
CA ASN A 365 9.01 -32.33 -5.12
C ASN A 365 8.66 -30.86 -5.33
N VAL A 366 9.64 -30.11 -5.83
CA VAL A 366 9.51 -28.69 -6.14
C VAL A 366 10.13 -28.39 -7.50
N VAL A 367 9.42 -27.62 -8.33
CA VAL A 367 9.93 -27.07 -9.58
C VAL A 367 10.07 -25.56 -9.45
N ASN A 368 11.28 -25.05 -9.69
CA ASN A 368 11.52 -23.64 -9.92
C ASN A 368 11.26 -23.32 -11.41
N PRO A 369 10.22 -22.54 -11.76
CA PRO A 369 9.88 -22.24 -13.15
C PRO A 369 10.91 -21.35 -13.88
N LEU A 370 11.92 -20.83 -13.18
CA LEU A 370 12.90 -19.86 -13.69
C LEU A 370 14.33 -20.44 -13.85
N SER A 371 14.57 -21.72 -13.54
CA SER A 371 15.94 -22.27 -13.52
C SER A 371 16.51 -22.49 -14.93
N THR A 372 17.56 -21.76 -15.31
CA THR A 372 18.35 -22.03 -16.54
C THR A 372 19.88 -22.09 -16.39
N SER A 373 20.48 -22.09 -15.19
CA SER A 373 21.87 -22.63 -14.96
C SER A 373 22.51 -22.38 -13.58
N LYS A 374 21.97 -21.54 -12.68
CA LYS A 374 22.51 -21.36 -11.31
C LYS A 374 21.84 -22.26 -10.26
N LYS A 375 22.62 -22.66 -9.25
CA LYS A 375 22.16 -23.43 -8.08
C LYS A 375 21.24 -22.58 -7.20
N TRP A 376 19.98 -22.97 -7.05
CA TRP A 376 19.08 -22.48 -5.99
C TRP A 376 19.02 -23.54 -4.87
N SER A 377 18.59 -23.16 -3.67
CA SER A 377 18.30 -24.17 -2.64
C SER A 377 17.12 -23.83 -1.72
N ILE A 378 16.37 -24.85 -1.26
CA ILE A 378 15.34 -24.70 -0.22
C ILE A 378 15.58 -25.72 0.89
N ASP A 379 15.96 -25.27 2.07
CA ASP A 379 15.94 -26.09 3.28
C ASP A 379 14.51 -26.09 3.85
N ALA A 380 13.90 -27.26 3.94
CA ALA A 380 12.55 -27.41 4.49
C ALA A 380 12.46 -28.59 5.46
N GLU A 381 11.50 -28.53 6.37
CA GLU A 381 11.01 -29.65 7.15
C GLU A 381 9.65 -30.07 6.62
N ILE A 382 9.45 -31.37 6.45
CA ILE A 382 8.27 -31.94 5.84
C ILE A 382 7.69 -32.95 6.82
N GLU A 383 6.42 -32.78 7.18
CA GLU A 383 5.63 -33.71 7.98
C GLU A 383 4.59 -34.37 7.07
N PHE A 384 4.75 -35.66 6.83
CA PHE A 384 3.78 -36.49 6.12
C PHE A 384 2.79 -37.10 7.10
N LYS A 385 1.52 -37.09 6.70
CA LYS A 385 0.43 -37.78 7.38
C LYS A 385 -0.28 -38.69 6.40
N THR A 386 -0.45 -39.93 6.79
CA THR A 386 -1.30 -40.90 6.08
C THR A 386 -2.33 -41.46 7.04
N PHE A 387 -3.45 -41.91 6.48
CA PHE A 387 -4.52 -42.56 7.23
C PHE A 387 -4.75 -43.94 6.59
N ASP A 388 -4.82 -44.98 7.41
CA ASP A 388 -5.21 -46.30 6.93
C ASP A 388 -6.75 -46.46 6.91
N SER A 389 -7.21 -47.65 6.51
CA SER A 389 -8.65 -47.96 6.40
C SER A 389 -9.43 -47.85 7.72
N TRP A 390 -8.74 -47.75 8.86
CA TRP A 390 -9.33 -47.60 10.20
C TRP A 390 -9.27 -46.16 10.72
N ASP A 391 -8.88 -45.19 9.87
CA ASP A 391 -8.59 -43.80 10.21
C ASP A 391 -7.42 -43.63 11.20
N ASP A 392 -6.57 -44.66 11.37
CA ASP A 392 -5.39 -44.54 12.23
C ASP A 392 -4.31 -43.69 11.54
N GLU A 393 -3.94 -42.58 12.20
CA GLU A 393 -2.98 -41.61 11.69
C GLU A 393 -1.54 -42.12 11.83
N THR A 394 -0.78 -42.04 10.73
CA THR A 394 0.67 -42.23 10.75
C THR A 394 1.37 -40.93 10.36
N VAL A 395 2.26 -40.45 11.23
CA VAL A 395 3.02 -39.22 11.01
C VAL A 395 4.50 -39.53 10.85
N LYS A 396 5.15 -38.97 9.82
CA LYS A 396 6.61 -38.98 9.67
C LYS A 396 7.13 -37.60 9.32
N THR A 397 8.23 -37.20 9.96
CA THR A 397 8.86 -35.89 9.74
C THR A 397 10.28 -36.06 9.20
N MET A 398 10.68 -35.21 8.26
CA MET A 398 12.03 -35.19 7.70
C MET A 398 12.48 -33.77 7.36
N SER A 399 13.79 -33.56 7.21
CA SER A 399 14.35 -32.30 6.68
C SER A 399 15.06 -32.56 5.36
N HIS A 400 14.90 -31.67 4.38
CA HIS A 400 15.46 -31.82 3.04
C HIS A 400 15.90 -30.47 2.44
N CYS A 401 16.91 -30.50 1.57
CA CYS A 401 17.42 -29.35 0.81
C CYS A 401 17.16 -29.57 -0.70
N PHE A 402 16.30 -28.75 -1.32
CA PHE A 402 15.90 -28.86 -2.73
C PHE A 402 16.77 -27.98 -3.65
N GLU A 403 17.33 -28.45 -4.79
CA GLU A 403 18.31 -27.66 -5.58
C GLU A 403 18.12 -27.50 -7.13
N ASN A 404 17.40 -28.36 -7.86
CA ASN A 404 17.26 -28.19 -9.34
C ASN A 404 16.05 -28.93 -9.94
N GLU A 405 16.14 -30.26 -9.99
CA GLU A 405 15.06 -31.22 -9.83
C GLU A 405 15.39 -31.90 -8.50
N GLY A 406 14.41 -32.13 -7.62
CA GLY A 406 14.68 -32.81 -6.35
C GLY A 406 15.20 -34.24 -6.61
N PRO A 407 16.14 -34.78 -5.82
CA PRO A 407 16.42 -36.21 -5.87
C PRO A 407 15.17 -36.98 -5.41
N GLU A 408 14.87 -38.12 -6.05
CA GLU A 408 13.99 -39.13 -5.45
C GLU A 408 14.58 -39.53 -4.09
N GLN A 409 13.89 -39.24 -3.00
CA GLN A 409 14.26 -39.72 -1.67
C GLN A 409 13.09 -40.43 -0.99
N PHE A 410 13.44 -41.61 -0.48
CA PHE A 410 12.55 -42.66 -0.05
C PHE A 410 12.02 -42.44 1.37
N LEU A 411 10.72 -42.66 1.58
CA LEU A 411 10.14 -42.87 2.90
C LEU A 411 9.70 -44.34 2.98
N GLU A 412 10.51 -45.19 3.61
CA GLU A 412 10.15 -46.59 3.89
C GLU A 412 8.98 -46.64 4.88
N PHE A 413 7.97 -47.43 4.60
CA PHE A 413 6.90 -47.77 5.53
C PHE A 413 6.74 -49.27 5.55
N GLU A 414 7.49 -49.92 6.45
CA GLU A 414 7.25 -51.33 6.75
C GLU A 414 5.77 -51.54 7.13
N ASN A 415 5.08 -52.35 6.33
CA ASN A 415 3.86 -53.09 6.70
C ASN A 415 2.62 -52.27 7.08
N ARG A 416 1.86 -51.72 6.11
CA ARG A 416 0.43 -51.39 6.33
C ARG A 416 -0.47 -51.66 5.13
N TYR A 417 -1.69 -52.13 5.44
CA TYR A 417 -2.77 -52.37 4.47
C TYR A 417 -3.52 -51.07 4.23
N PHE A 418 -3.75 -50.72 2.96
CA PHE A 418 -4.55 -49.56 2.55
C PHE A 418 -5.70 -50.04 1.67
N ASP A 419 -6.87 -49.39 1.79
CA ASP A 419 -8.02 -49.61 0.89
C ASP A 419 -7.70 -49.09 -0.54
N GLU A 420 -8.66 -49.20 -1.48
CA GLU A 420 -8.51 -48.71 -2.87
C GLU A 420 -8.02 -47.26 -3.01
N HIS A 421 -8.08 -46.46 -1.94
CA HIS A 421 -7.61 -45.08 -1.90
C HIS A 421 -6.72 -44.82 -0.68
N LEU A 422 -5.63 -44.07 -0.87
CA LEU A 422 -4.71 -43.64 0.20
C LEU A 422 -4.67 -42.11 0.30
N PRO A 423 -5.25 -41.51 1.36
CA PRO A 423 -5.12 -40.09 1.64
C PRO A 423 -3.73 -39.76 2.19
N VAL A 424 -3.15 -38.68 1.68
CA VAL A 424 -1.82 -38.20 2.08
C VAL A 424 -1.85 -36.70 2.25
N GLU A 425 -1.33 -36.23 3.38
CA GLU A 425 -1.03 -34.82 3.61
C GLU A 425 0.46 -34.63 3.81
N ALA A 426 1.04 -33.59 3.21
CA ALA A 426 2.42 -33.20 3.42
C ALA A 426 2.47 -31.73 3.86
N ARG A 427 2.75 -31.50 5.14
CA ARG A 427 3.00 -30.16 5.69
C ARG A 427 4.46 -29.80 5.48
N VAL A 428 4.71 -28.77 4.67
CA VAL A 428 6.05 -28.29 4.36
C VAL A 428 6.31 -26.99 5.10
N THR A 429 7.43 -26.91 5.80
CA THR A 429 7.88 -25.75 6.57
C THR A 429 9.26 -25.33 6.07
N ILE A 430 9.33 -24.21 5.36
CA ILE A 430 10.57 -23.69 4.79
C ILE A 430 11.39 -23.04 5.90
N LYS A 431 12.61 -23.55 6.10
CA LYS A 431 13.60 -23.06 7.07
C LYS A 431 14.49 -21.99 6.44
N LYS A 432 14.91 -22.19 5.19
CA LYS A 432 15.81 -21.29 4.46
C LYS A 432 15.62 -21.46 2.96
N SER A 433 15.78 -20.38 2.19
CA SER A 433 15.81 -20.42 0.72
C SER A 433 16.95 -19.55 0.19
N ILE A 434 17.63 -20.01 -0.86
CA ILE A 434 18.73 -19.31 -1.54
C ILE A 434 18.40 -19.28 -3.05
N GLY A 435 18.56 -18.12 -3.69
CA GLY A 435 18.36 -17.98 -5.14
C GLY A 435 16.90 -18.06 -5.60
N LEU A 436 15.95 -17.91 -4.67
CA LEU A 436 14.52 -17.80 -4.95
C LEU A 436 14.02 -16.44 -4.50
N GLY A 437 13.46 -15.67 -5.42
CA GLY A 437 12.81 -14.39 -5.13
C GLY A 437 11.73 -14.58 -4.07
N THR A 438 11.62 -13.65 -3.13
CA THR A 438 10.60 -13.72 -2.08
C THR A 438 9.22 -13.49 -2.68
N GLY A 439 8.45 -14.57 -2.86
CA GLY A 439 6.98 -14.61 -3.04
C GLY A 439 6.30 -13.40 -3.72
N ASN A 440 5.79 -13.64 -4.93
CA ASN A 440 5.34 -12.69 -5.97
C ASN A 440 6.48 -12.18 -6.87
N ILE A 441 7.17 -13.11 -7.52
CA ILE A 441 8.14 -12.81 -8.57
C ILE A 441 7.45 -12.07 -9.72
N ARG A 442 7.87 -10.83 -9.97
CA ARG A 442 7.37 -10.05 -11.10
C ARG A 442 7.83 -10.72 -12.40
N ARG A 443 6.88 -11.15 -13.21
CA ARG A 443 7.19 -11.85 -14.46
C ARG A 443 7.38 -10.87 -15.61
N PHE A 444 8.54 -10.96 -16.27
CA PHE A 444 8.87 -10.19 -17.47
C PHE A 444 8.68 -11.01 -18.75
N ASP A 445 7.75 -11.96 -18.77
CA ASP A 445 7.46 -12.80 -19.93
C ASP A 445 6.37 -12.18 -20.84
N LYS A 446 6.25 -12.73 -22.05
CA LYS A 446 5.32 -12.24 -23.08
C LYS A 446 3.87 -12.19 -22.62
N PHE A 447 3.42 -13.18 -21.85
CA PHE A 447 2.03 -13.28 -21.44
C PHE A 447 1.74 -12.27 -20.33
N SER A 448 2.67 -12.14 -19.37
CA SER A 448 2.54 -11.23 -18.23
C SER A 448 2.64 -9.76 -18.64
N GLN A 449 3.43 -9.44 -19.66
CA GLN A 449 3.72 -8.05 -20.07
C GLN A 449 3.09 -7.64 -21.41
N LYS A 450 2.22 -8.48 -21.99
CA LYS A 450 1.68 -8.33 -23.36
C LYS A 450 1.16 -6.94 -23.71
N ASP A 451 0.48 -6.29 -22.75
CA ASP A 451 -0.22 -5.02 -22.99
C ASP A 451 0.62 -3.79 -22.64
N VAL A 452 1.82 -3.98 -22.07
CA VAL A 452 2.62 -2.89 -21.48
C VAL A 452 4.07 -2.87 -21.96
N SER A 453 4.64 -3.98 -22.40
CA SER A 453 6.02 -3.98 -22.92
C SER A 453 6.10 -3.36 -24.32
N ASP A 454 7.11 -2.53 -24.55
CA ASP A 454 7.41 -1.89 -25.84
C ASP A 454 8.78 -2.34 -26.40
N VAL A 455 9.54 -3.15 -25.66
CA VAL A 455 10.80 -3.75 -26.09
C VAL A 455 11.01 -5.13 -25.48
N VAL A 456 11.72 -5.98 -26.24
CA VAL A 456 12.22 -7.27 -25.78
C VAL A 456 13.73 -7.18 -25.62
N LEU A 457 14.23 -7.48 -24.43
CA LEU A 457 15.66 -7.64 -24.16
C LEU A 457 16.01 -9.12 -24.17
N ASN A 458 16.90 -9.52 -25.07
CA ASN A 458 17.46 -10.86 -25.10
C ASN A 458 18.72 -10.87 -24.25
N VAL A 459 18.73 -11.67 -23.19
CA VAL A 459 19.86 -11.84 -22.28
C VAL A 459 20.15 -13.33 -22.20
N GLY A 460 21.30 -13.77 -22.69
CA GLY A 460 21.58 -15.20 -22.87
C GLY A 460 20.54 -15.89 -23.76
N ASP A 461 19.89 -16.93 -23.22
CA ASP A 461 18.79 -17.68 -23.84
C ASP A 461 17.38 -17.19 -23.42
N ALA A 462 17.31 -16.21 -22.52
CA ALA A 462 16.07 -15.68 -21.98
C ALA A 462 15.61 -14.40 -22.69
N LYS A 463 14.28 -14.17 -22.67
CA LYS A 463 13.64 -12.97 -23.21
C LYS A 463 12.90 -12.22 -22.13
N PHE A 464 13.19 -10.92 -22.00
CA PHE A 464 12.58 -10.02 -21.04
C PHE A 464 11.74 -8.97 -21.77
N TYR A 465 10.44 -8.98 -21.53
CA TYR A 465 9.47 -8.03 -22.05
C TYR A 465 9.38 -6.86 -21.07
N VAL A 466 9.92 -5.70 -21.46
CA VAL A 466 10.12 -4.55 -20.55
C VAL A 466 9.65 -3.24 -21.19
N ILE A 467 9.68 -2.16 -20.40
CA ILE A 467 9.24 -0.82 -20.80
C ILE A 467 10.48 0.07 -20.97
N LYS A 468 10.74 0.56 -22.20
CA LYS A 468 11.90 1.41 -22.55
C LYS A 468 11.98 2.64 -21.64
N MET A 469 10.85 3.35 -21.51
CA MET A 469 10.79 4.60 -20.75
C MET A 469 11.09 4.39 -19.26
N PHE A 470 10.59 3.30 -18.67
CA PHE A 470 10.87 2.99 -17.29
C PHE A 470 12.35 2.72 -17.07
N LEU A 471 12.96 1.82 -17.87
CA LEU A 471 14.37 1.52 -17.74
C LEU A 471 15.26 2.75 -17.98
N ALA A 472 14.93 3.57 -18.97
CA ALA A 472 15.62 4.83 -19.23
C ALA A 472 15.52 5.83 -18.07
N ALA A 473 14.38 5.86 -17.38
CA ALA A 473 14.17 6.69 -16.20
C ALA A 473 14.93 6.20 -14.95
N GLN A 474 15.44 4.96 -14.96
CA GLN A 474 16.22 4.38 -13.86
C GLN A 474 17.71 4.24 -14.18
N SER A 475 18.09 4.25 -15.46
CA SER A 475 19.46 3.96 -15.89
C SER A 475 19.87 4.80 -17.08
N PRO A 476 20.94 5.60 -16.95
CA PRO A 476 21.53 6.34 -18.06
C PRO A 476 21.92 5.42 -19.24
N PHE A 477 22.38 4.19 -18.95
CA PHE A 477 22.70 3.21 -19.99
C PHE A 477 21.47 2.88 -20.85
N PHE A 478 20.34 2.55 -20.22
CA PHE A 478 19.10 2.27 -20.97
C PHE A 478 18.53 3.51 -21.65
N LYS A 479 18.74 4.70 -21.07
CA LYS A 479 18.39 5.97 -21.71
C LYS A 479 19.14 6.15 -23.01
N ASP A 480 20.45 5.98 -23.00
CA ASP A 480 21.27 6.08 -24.20
C ASP A 480 20.97 4.95 -25.20
N LEU A 481 20.78 3.72 -24.72
CA LEU A 481 20.44 2.56 -25.56
C LEU A 481 19.15 2.76 -26.35
N PHE A 482 18.10 3.26 -25.70
CA PHE A 482 16.77 3.38 -26.30
C PHE A 482 16.48 4.72 -26.96
N PHE A 483 17.08 5.80 -26.46
CA PHE A 483 16.78 7.17 -26.90
C PHE A 483 18.02 7.95 -27.37
N GLY A 484 19.21 7.35 -27.32
CA GLY A 484 20.44 7.91 -27.86
C GLY A 484 20.64 7.62 -29.35
N ILE A 485 21.88 7.76 -29.80
CA ILE A 485 22.27 7.63 -31.22
C ILE A 485 22.55 6.19 -31.67
N PHE A 486 22.36 5.20 -30.79
CA PHE A 486 22.62 3.80 -31.07
C PHE A 486 21.60 3.23 -32.06
N SER A 487 22.02 2.23 -32.85
CA SER A 487 21.16 1.56 -33.83
C SER A 487 20.01 0.77 -33.18
N GLU A 488 20.20 0.40 -31.92
CA GLU A 488 19.32 -0.35 -31.03
C GLU A 488 18.06 0.45 -30.68
N SER A 489 18.13 1.78 -30.70
CA SER A 489 17.01 2.69 -30.40
C SER A 489 15.77 2.39 -31.26
N ALA A 490 15.98 2.06 -32.54
CA ALA A 490 14.94 1.75 -33.51
C ALA A 490 14.45 0.29 -33.45
N LYS A 491 15.09 -0.58 -32.65
CA LYS A 491 14.75 -2.01 -32.58
C LYS A 491 13.63 -2.24 -31.56
N SER A 492 12.75 -3.20 -31.85
CA SER A 492 11.75 -3.74 -30.92
C SER A 492 12.29 -4.90 -30.09
N GLU A 493 13.44 -5.45 -30.48
CA GLU A 493 14.14 -6.54 -29.82
C GLU A 493 15.65 -6.26 -29.83
N VAL A 494 16.27 -6.22 -28.66
CA VAL A 494 17.66 -5.83 -28.45
C VAL A 494 18.36 -6.93 -27.66
N SER A 495 19.53 -7.37 -28.13
CA SER A 495 20.36 -8.33 -27.39
C SER A 495 21.36 -7.61 -26.51
N LEU A 496 21.39 -7.96 -25.22
CA LEU A 496 22.42 -7.53 -24.29
C LEU A 496 23.46 -8.65 -24.18
N THR A 497 24.73 -8.31 -24.37
CA THR A 497 25.84 -9.27 -24.33
C THR A 497 26.56 -9.18 -22.99
N GLY A 498 26.67 -10.29 -22.26
CA GLY A 498 27.52 -10.39 -21.06
C GLY A 498 26.79 -10.65 -19.74
N ASP A 499 25.47 -10.52 -19.71
CA ASP A 499 24.69 -10.69 -18.48
C ASP A 499 24.10 -12.10 -18.33
N ASP A 500 24.11 -12.62 -17.11
CA ASP A 500 23.40 -13.85 -16.73
C ASP A 500 21.89 -13.56 -16.63
N PRO A 501 21.00 -14.40 -17.20
CA PRO A 501 19.55 -14.15 -17.17
C PRO A 501 18.94 -14.01 -15.77
N LEU A 502 19.45 -14.74 -14.77
CA LEU A 502 18.93 -14.66 -13.40
C LEU A 502 19.39 -13.38 -12.70
N ASP A 503 20.64 -12.99 -12.93
CA ASP A 503 21.17 -11.72 -12.44
C ASP A 503 20.40 -10.55 -13.07
N PHE A 504 20.12 -10.62 -14.37
CA PHE A 504 19.32 -9.61 -15.05
C PHE A 504 17.86 -9.60 -14.58
N HIS A 505 17.26 -10.76 -14.32
CA HIS A 505 15.93 -10.84 -13.71
C HIS A 505 15.91 -10.18 -12.33
N SER A 506 16.87 -10.51 -11.47
CA SER A 506 17.00 -9.93 -10.13
C SER A 506 17.22 -8.41 -10.20
N PHE A 507 18.04 -7.96 -11.15
CA PHE A 507 18.23 -6.54 -11.44
C PHE A 507 16.91 -5.87 -11.82
N LEU A 508 16.10 -6.48 -12.69
CA LEU A 508 14.78 -5.96 -13.02
C LEU A 508 13.85 -5.97 -11.79
N GLU A 509 13.81 -7.04 -11.00
CA GLU A 509 13.02 -7.07 -9.77
C GLU A 509 13.35 -5.88 -8.85
N VAL A 510 14.64 -5.64 -8.62
CA VAL A 510 15.11 -4.49 -7.81
C VAL A 510 14.71 -3.17 -8.45
N LEU A 511 14.91 -3.00 -9.76
CA LEU A 511 14.53 -1.77 -10.46
C LEU A 511 13.04 -1.49 -10.35
N TYR A 512 12.21 -2.52 -10.49
CA TYR A 512 10.76 -2.44 -10.38
C TYR A 512 10.26 -2.41 -8.92
N GLY A 513 11.19 -2.27 -7.96
CA GLY A 513 10.88 -1.99 -6.56
C GLY A 513 10.52 -3.22 -5.73
N GLU A 514 10.81 -4.43 -6.19
CA GLU A 514 10.71 -5.64 -5.37
C GLU A 514 11.91 -5.71 -4.39
N SER A 515 11.72 -6.35 -3.24
CA SER A 515 12.76 -6.47 -2.22
C SER A 515 13.94 -7.26 -2.75
N ALA A 516 15.11 -6.60 -2.81
CA ALA A 516 16.37 -7.27 -3.14
C ALA A 516 16.63 -8.39 -2.13
N ILE A 517 17.07 -9.53 -2.64
CA ILE A 517 17.59 -10.66 -1.86
C ILE A 517 18.59 -10.11 -0.83
N ASN A 518 18.48 -10.53 0.43
CA ASN A 518 19.53 -10.32 1.44
C ASN A 518 20.86 -10.90 0.92
N GLY A 519 21.66 -10.05 0.28
CA GLY A 519 22.94 -10.37 -0.34
C GLY A 519 23.32 -9.20 -1.24
N PHE A 520 24.43 -8.53 -0.91
CA PHE A 520 25.03 -7.47 -1.71
C PHE A 520 25.07 -7.85 -3.20
N ILE A 521 24.19 -7.25 -4.02
CA ILE A 521 24.34 -7.25 -5.47
C ILE A 521 25.26 -6.08 -5.80
N ASP A 522 26.47 -6.38 -6.24
CA ASP A 522 27.40 -5.37 -6.74
C ASP A 522 27.01 -4.98 -8.17
N PHE A 523 26.34 -3.84 -8.31
CA PHE A 523 25.86 -3.31 -9.60
C PHE A 523 27.00 -2.85 -10.54
N SER A 524 28.26 -2.82 -10.08
CA SER A 524 29.39 -2.43 -10.94
C SER A 524 29.67 -3.40 -12.10
N PHE A 525 29.16 -4.64 -12.01
CA PHE A 525 29.31 -5.65 -13.06
C PHE A 525 28.43 -5.41 -14.30
N PHE A 526 27.25 -4.80 -14.17
CA PHE A 526 26.30 -4.66 -15.28
C PHE A 526 26.65 -3.55 -16.29
N PHE A 527 27.55 -2.63 -15.93
CA PHE A 527 27.82 -1.42 -16.74
C PHE A 527 29.29 -1.22 -17.09
N SER A 528 30.11 -2.26 -16.92
CA SER A 528 31.53 -2.24 -17.28
C SER A 528 31.75 -2.94 -18.62
N ASN A 529 31.46 -2.25 -19.73
CA ASN A 529 32.18 -2.34 -21.01
C ASN A 529 31.78 -1.21 -21.97
#